data_AF-A0A2S8G8F5-F1
#
_entry.id   AF-A0A2S8G8F5-F1
#
_cell.length_a   1.000
_cell.length_b   1.000
_cell.length_c   1.000
_cell.angle_alpha   90.00
_cell.angle_beta   90.00
_cell.angle_gamma   90.00
#
_symmetry.space_group_name_H-M   'P 1'
#
loop_
_entity.id
_entity.type
_entity.pdbx_description
1 polymer ?
#
loop_
_entity_poly.entity_id
_entity_poly.type
_entity_poly.pdbx_seq_one_letter_code
_entity_poly.pdbx_strand_id
1 'polypeptide(L)'
;MVTKQYRPELSNAQGNGAARVANDTANIEPDADGFESYCSEQVLLAHEFSNIFSVILGHVYLAQMDIDPNDPRFDDFEQISQSAKRGMRLVEQIQASSEEHGSLSGVSQSQAST
;
A
#
# COMPACT_ATOMS: atom_id res chain seq x y z
N MET A 1 -16.09 -17.31 4.28
CA MET A 1 -15.11 -16.24 4.05
C MET A 1 -15.51 -15.06 4.92
N VAL A 2 -14.73 -14.77 5.96
CA VAL A 2 -15.00 -13.69 6.92
C VAL A 2 -14.12 -12.51 6.53
N THR A 3 -14.69 -11.48 5.93
CA THR A 3 -14.01 -10.21 5.72
C THR A 3 -14.03 -9.44 7.04
N LYS A 4 -12.86 -9.28 7.66
CA LYS A 4 -12.65 -8.34 8.78
C LYS A 4 -12.92 -6.93 8.24
N GLN A 5 -14.09 -6.39 8.57
CA GLN A 5 -14.44 -5.00 8.33
C GLN A 5 -13.70 -4.11 9.35
N TYR A 6 -13.07 -3.07 8.81
CA TYR A 6 -12.26 -2.08 9.49
C TYR A 6 -13.10 -1.33 10.55
N ARG A 7 -12.60 -1.26 11.78
CA ARG A 7 -13.21 -0.52 12.90
C ARG A 7 -12.31 0.68 13.23
N PRO A 8 -12.65 1.91 12.82
CA PRO A 8 -12.01 3.09 13.38
C PRO A 8 -12.59 3.36 14.78
N GLU A 9 -11.70 3.59 15.73
CA GLU A 9 -11.97 3.90 17.14
C GLU A 9 -12.88 5.13 17.30
N LEU A 10 -13.81 5.06 18.26
CA LEU A 10 -14.72 6.14 18.63
C LEU A 10 -13.94 7.28 19.31
N SER A 11 -13.89 8.46 18.68
CA SER A 11 -13.47 9.70 19.34
C SER A 11 -14.69 10.46 19.84
N ASN A 12 -14.74 10.67 21.15
CA ASN A 12 -15.86 11.26 21.90
C ASN A 12 -16.09 12.73 21.53
N ALA A 13 -17.28 13.05 21.03
CA ALA A 13 -17.85 14.40 21.08
C ALA A 13 -19.32 14.33 21.53
N GLN A 14 -19.53 14.55 22.82
CA GLN A 14 -20.86 14.85 23.38
C GLN A 14 -21.29 16.25 22.91
N GLY A 15 -22.49 16.38 22.35
CA GLY A 15 -23.12 17.69 22.14
C GLY A 15 -24.27 17.71 21.14
N ASN A 16 -25.48 17.42 21.64
CA ASN A 16 -26.80 17.87 21.17
C ASN A 16 -27.18 17.78 19.68
N GLY A 17 -28.09 16.86 19.37
CA GLY A 17 -28.85 16.91 18.11
C GLY A 17 -29.62 15.64 17.76
N ALA A 18 -30.35 15.05 18.70
CA ALA A 18 -31.24 13.93 18.42
C ALA A 18 -32.42 14.40 17.54
N ALA A 19 -32.34 14.16 16.22
CA ALA A 19 -33.48 13.91 15.31
C ALA A 19 -33.14 13.95 13.79
N ARG A 20 -31.96 13.49 13.34
CA ARG A 20 -31.71 13.25 11.89
C ARG A 20 -30.88 11.98 11.61
N VAL A 21 -31.05 10.94 12.44
CA VAL A 21 -30.33 9.66 12.25
C VAL A 21 -31.33 8.58 11.82
N ALA A 22 -31.76 8.67 10.57
CA ALA A 22 -32.35 7.55 9.86
C ALA A 22 -32.14 7.81 8.36
N ASN A 23 -31.40 6.91 7.72
CA ASN A 23 -31.41 6.65 6.28
C ASN A 23 -30.46 7.41 5.32
N ASP A 24 -29.25 7.78 5.76
CA ASP A 24 -28.18 8.25 4.83
C ASP A 24 -26.98 7.26 4.74
N THR A 25 -27.27 5.96 4.83
CA THR A 25 -26.40 4.90 4.27
C THR A 25 -26.64 4.74 2.76
N ALA A 26 -26.83 5.86 2.05
CA ALA A 26 -26.67 5.87 0.61
C ALA A 26 -25.18 5.69 0.33
N ASN A 27 -24.83 4.72 -0.51
CA ASN A 27 -23.55 4.59 -1.20
C ASN A 27 -22.83 5.95 -1.29
N ILE A 28 -21.87 6.20 -0.40
CA ILE A 28 -20.82 7.15 -0.70
C ILE A 28 -19.89 6.33 -1.61
N GLU A 29 -20.23 6.29 -2.89
CA GLU A 29 -19.26 5.93 -3.91
C GLU A 29 -18.06 6.84 -3.67
N PRO A 30 -16.83 6.31 -3.54
CA PRO A 30 -15.67 7.17 -3.49
C PRO A 30 -15.71 8.00 -4.77
N ASP A 31 -15.90 9.30 -4.59
CA ASP A 31 -15.74 10.28 -5.63
C ASP A 31 -14.38 10.05 -6.30
N ALA A 32 -14.36 10.09 -7.63
CA ALA A 32 -13.17 9.78 -8.43
C ALA A 32 -11.94 10.55 -7.93
N ASP A 33 -12.15 11.78 -7.46
CA ASP A 33 -11.16 12.68 -6.87
C ASP A 33 -10.54 12.10 -5.57
N GLY A 34 -11.33 11.46 -4.72
CA GLY A 34 -10.85 10.78 -3.51
C GLY A 34 -10.04 9.54 -3.85
N PHE A 35 -10.50 8.72 -4.81
CA PHE A 35 -9.81 7.50 -5.23
C PHE A 35 -8.46 7.80 -5.91
N GLU A 36 -8.40 8.80 -6.80
CA GLU A 36 -7.15 9.23 -7.44
C GLU A 36 -6.14 9.77 -6.42
N SER A 37 -6.60 10.53 -5.40
CA SER A 37 -5.74 11.03 -4.33
C SER A 37 -5.10 9.88 -3.53
N TYR A 38 -5.89 8.87 -3.12
CA TYR A 38 -5.37 7.72 -2.37
C TYR A 38 -4.42 6.84 -3.20
N CYS A 39 -4.69 6.64 -4.49
CA CYS A 39 -3.78 5.92 -5.38
C CYS A 39 -2.44 6.64 -5.52
N SER A 40 -2.45 7.98 -5.62
CA SER A 40 -1.21 8.76 -5.70
C SER A 40 -0.35 8.63 -4.44
N GLU A 41 -0.95 8.68 -3.24
CA GLU A 41 -0.23 8.51 -1.98
C GLU A 41 0.33 7.09 -1.82
N GLN A 42 -0.44 6.06 -2.19
CA GLN A 42 0.00 4.66 -2.11
C GLN A 42 1.14 4.35 -3.08
N VAL A 43 1.09 4.87 -4.30
CA VAL A 43 2.15 4.70 -5.30
C VAL A 43 3.43 5.39 -4.84
N LEU A 44 3.33 6.62 -4.31
CA LEU A 44 4.47 7.34 -3.74
C LEU A 44 5.08 6.58 -2.55
N LEU A 45 4.26 6.12 -1.62
CA LEU A 45 4.72 5.36 -0.46
C LEU A 45 5.40 4.04 -0.87
N ALA A 46 4.81 3.32 -1.83
CA ALA A 46 5.38 2.10 -2.37
C ALA A 46 6.76 2.37 -3.01
N HIS A 47 6.88 3.44 -3.79
CA HIS A 47 8.17 3.84 -4.36
C HIS A 47 9.23 4.11 -3.27
N GLU A 48 8.88 4.83 -2.20
CA GLU A 48 9.81 5.09 -1.08
C GLU A 48 10.26 3.81 -0.38
N PHE A 49 9.38 2.82 -0.22
CA PHE A 49 9.77 1.52 0.32
C PHE A 49 10.76 0.77 -0.58
N SER A 50 10.55 0.79 -1.90
CA SER A 50 11.49 0.19 -2.85
C SER A 50 12.88 0.86 -2.77
N ASN A 51 12.94 2.17 -2.57
CA ASN A 51 14.20 2.88 -2.37
C ASN A 51 14.92 2.44 -1.08
N ILE A 52 14.18 2.33 0.02
CA ILE A 52 14.73 1.89 1.31
C ILE A 52 15.27 0.46 1.21
N PHE A 53 14.50 -0.47 0.61
CA PHE A 53 14.96 -1.85 0.43
C PHE A 53 16.21 -1.94 -0.43
N SER A 54 16.29 -1.13 -1.49
CA SER A 54 17.46 -1.08 -2.37
C SER A 54 18.73 -0.64 -1.60
N VAL A 55 18.62 0.37 -0.73
CA VAL A 55 19.73 0.83 0.12
C VAL A 55 20.14 -0.23 1.13
N ILE A 56 19.17 -0.87 1.81
CA ILE A 56 19.43 -1.96 2.76
C ILE A 56 20.18 -3.10 2.07
N LEU A 57 19.71 -3.54 0.90
CA LEU A 57 20.35 -4.60 0.14
C LEU A 57 21.77 -4.22 -0.29
N GLY A 58 21.99 -2.98 -0.72
CA GLY A 58 23.32 -2.47 -1.02
C GLY A 58 24.28 -2.62 0.15
N HIS A 59 23.88 -2.19 1.35
CA HIS A 59 24.70 -2.32 2.56
C HIS A 59 24.92 -3.78 2.97
N VAL A 60 23.91 -4.63 2.84
CA VAL A 60 24.03 -6.06 3.13
C VAL A 60 25.03 -6.73 2.20
N TYR A 61 24.99 -6.43 0.90
CA TYR A 61 25.94 -7.00 -0.06
C TYR A 61 27.37 -6.51 0.19
N LEU A 62 27.57 -5.24 0.49
CA LEU A 62 28.88 -4.73 0.87
C LEU A 62 29.40 -5.41 2.15
N ALA A 63 28.54 -5.58 3.16
CA ALA A 63 28.91 -6.25 4.39
C ALA A 63 29.26 -7.74 4.16
N GLN A 64 28.55 -8.44 3.29
CA GLN A 64 28.87 -9.82 2.90
C GLN A 64 30.20 -9.93 2.13
N MET A 65 30.56 -8.91 1.35
CA MET A 65 31.85 -8.85 0.64
C MET A 65 33.04 -8.63 1.59
N ASP A 66 32.81 -8.01 2.75
CA ASP A 66 33.85 -7.66 3.72
C ASP A 66 34.11 -8.76 4.79
N ILE A 67 33.33 -9.85 4.79
CA ILE A 67 33.46 -10.95 5.75
C ILE A 67 33.78 -12.28 5.07
N ASP A 68 34.32 -13.22 5.85
CA ASP A 68 34.50 -14.61 5.39
C ASP A 68 33.11 -15.28 5.21
N PRO A 69 32.88 -16.07 4.15
CA PRO A 69 31.63 -16.82 3.99
C PRO A 69 31.33 -17.83 5.10
N ASN A 70 32.34 -18.25 5.89
CA ASN A 70 32.16 -19.09 7.07
C ASN A 70 31.96 -18.28 8.36
N ASP A 71 31.96 -16.95 8.28
CA ASP A 71 31.64 -16.09 9.42
C ASP A 71 30.16 -16.28 9.78
N PRO A 72 29.80 -16.52 11.05
CA PRO A 72 28.41 -16.70 11.48
C PRO A 72 27.47 -15.55 11.06
N ARG A 73 28.00 -14.33 10.91
CA ARG A 73 27.22 -13.16 10.48
C ARG A 73 26.81 -13.22 9.01
N PHE A 74 27.45 -14.08 8.22
CA PHE A 74 27.08 -14.27 6.81
C PHE A 74 25.64 -14.77 6.68
N ASP A 75 25.24 -15.70 7.54
CA ASP A 75 23.88 -16.24 7.60
C ASP A 75 22.86 -15.16 8.03
N ASP A 76 23.23 -14.29 8.96
CA ASP A 76 22.39 -13.15 9.36
C ASP A 76 22.16 -12.20 8.18
N PHE A 77 23.23 -11.85 7.44
CA PHE A 77 23.13 -11.01 6.26
C PHE A 77 22.32 -11.67 5.14
N GLU A 78 22.43 -12.99 4.97
CA GLU A 78 21.64 -13.72 4.00
C GLU A 78 20.14 -13.66 4.34
N GLN A 79 19.78 -13.84 5.62
CA GLN A 79 18.40 -13.70 6.07
C GLN A 79 17.85 -12.28 5.91
N ILE A 80 18.66 -11.26 6.18
CA ILE A 80 18.28 -9.85 5.94
C ILE A 80 18.03 -9.64 4.44
N SER A 81 18.93 -10.13 3.58
CA SER A 81 18.78 -9.98 2.13
C SER A 81 17.51 -10.65 1.61
N GLN A 82 17.19 -11.85 2.09
CA GLN A 82 15.97 -12.58 1.72
C GLN A 82 14.71 -11.86 2.20
N SER A 83 14.74 -11.29 3.40
CA SER A 83 13.63 -10.52 3.97
C SER A 83 13.38 -9.23 3.19
N ALA A 84 14.43 -8.48 2.86
CA ALA A 84 14.33 -7.26 2.05
C ALA A 84 13.82 -7.56 0.62
N LYS A 85 14.33 -8.62 -0.02
CA LYS A 85 13.83 -9.10 -1.33
C LYS A 85 12.35 -9.45 -1.28
N ARG A 86 11.89 -10.08 -0.19
CA ARG A 86 10.46 -10.38 -0.01
C ARG A 86 9.65 -9.11 0.17
N GLY A 87 10.17 -8.12 0.91
CA GLY A 87 9.58 -6.80 1.06
C GLY A 87 9.37 -6.10 -0.27
N MET A 88 10.40 -6.03 -1.13
CA MET A 88 10.28 -5.44 -2.46
C MET A 88 9.19 -6.10 -3.30
N ARG A 89 9.13 -7.43 -3.34
CA ARG A 89 8.08 -8.14 -4.09
C ARG A 89 6.66 -7.81 -3.62
N LEU A 90 6.46 -7.57 -2.32
CA LEU A 90 5.15 -7.17 -1.80
C LEU A 90 4.80 -5.75 -2.22
N VAL A 91 5.79 -4.85 -2.24
CA VAL A 91 5.61 -3.46 -2.67
C VAL A 91 5.31 -3.38 -4.17
N GLU A 92 6.01 -4.16 -4.99
CA GLU A 92 5.73 -4.29 -6.43
C GLU A 92 4.29 -4.76 -6.69
N GLN A 93 3.77 -5.68 -5.87
CA GLN A 93 2.37 -6.14 -5.97
C GLN A 93 1.37 -5.03 -5.64
N ILE A 94 1.68 -4.15 -4.68
CA ILE A 94 0.84 -3.00 -4.31
C ILE A 94 0.81 -1.97 -5.45
N GLN A 95 1.95 -1.75 -6.12
CA GLN A 95 2.01 -0.86 -7.28
C GLN A 95 1.21 -1.43 -8.45
N ALA A 96 1.40 -2.70 -8.78
CA ALA A 96 0.69 -3.36 -9.87
C ALA A 96 -0.83 -3.34 -9.68
N SER A 97 -1.32 -3.57 -8.45
CA SER A 97 -2.76 -3.49 -8.16
C SER A 97 -3.31 -2.06 -8.25
N SER A 98 -2.49 -1.05 -7.97
CA SER A 98 -2.87 0.37 -8.09
C SER A 98 -2.97 0.81 -9.56
N GLU A 99 -2.09 0.30 -10.42
CA GLU A 99 -2.10 0.57 -11.87
C GLU A 99 -3.28 -0.10 -12.60
N GLU A 100 -3.61 -1.34 -12.23
CA GLU A 100 -4.74 -2.09 -12.83
C GLU A 100 -6.09 -1.41 -12.54
N HIS A 101 -6.26 -0.84 -11.34
CA HIS A 101 -7.48 -0.14 -10.96
C HIS A 101 -7.65 1.22 -11.68
N GLY A 102 -6.57 1.96 -11.95
CA GLY A 102 -6.63 3.20 -12.71
C GLY A 102 -6.96 2.98 -14.21
N SER A 103 -6.60 1.82 -14.75
CA SER A 103 -6.86 1.45 -16.16
C SER A 103 -8.34 1.15 -16.43
N LEU A 104 -9.07 0.61 -15.45
CA LEU A 104 -10.49 0.24 -15.61
C LEU A 104 -11.45 1.44 -15.52
N SER A 105 -11.02 2.57 -14.95
CA SER A 105 -11.83 3.79 -14.80
C SER A 105 -11.89 4.66 -16.07
N GLY A 106 -10.95 4.48 -17.02
CA GLY A 106 -10.87 5.28 -18.25
C GLY A 106 -11.71 4.79 -19.44
N VAL A 107 -12.37 3.63 -19.33
CA VAL A 107 -13.02 2.98 -20.49
C VAL A 107 -14.54 3.26 -20.61
N SER A 108 -15.18 3.87 -19.60
CA SER A 108 -16.64 4.02 -19.59
C SER A 108 -17.23 5.31 -20.19
N GLN A 109 -16.45 6.21 -20.80
CA GLN A 109 -16.99 7.46 -21.39
C GLN A 109 -17.05 7.55 -22.92
N SER A 110 -16.70 6.49 -23.67
CA SER A 110 -16.66 6.57 -25.16
C SER A 110 -17.85 5.94 -25.90
N GLN A 111 -19.01 5.70 -25.28
CA GLN A 111 -20.19 5.17 -25.98
C GLN A 111 -21.50 5.84 -25.53
N ALA A 112 -21.67 7.11 -25.88
CA ALA A 112 -22.99 7.75 -25.92
C ALA A 112 -22.97 8.98 -26.85
N SER A 113 -22.77 8.76 -28.15
CA SER A 113 -23.13 9.73 -29.20
C SER A 113 -23.05 9.06 -30.57
N THR A 114 -24.16 8.46 -31.03
CA THR A 114 -24.64 8.54 -32.42
C THR A 114 -26.12 8.19 -32.42
#